data_AF-A0A941J3B3-F1
#
_entry.id   AF-A0A941J3B3-F1
#
_cell.length_a   1.000
_cell.length_b   1.000
_cell.length_c   1.000
_cell.angle_alpha   90.00
_cell.angle_beta   90.00
_cell.angle_gamma   90.00
#
_symmetry.space_group_name_H-M   'P 1'
#
loop_
_entity.id
_entity.type
_entity.pdbx_description
1 polymer ?
#
loop_
_entity_poly.entity_id
_entity_poly.type
_entity_poly.pdbx_seq_one_letter_code
_entity_poly.pdbx_strand_id
1 'polypeptide(L)'
;MAYDSTAPFSLFTEGNEMEAVFQQCNALLGEYSEIAANLRASLKETEDRIAEITTVRDEAHAAINQAASVREQAERLQLFSPTPEGAHLRVVPSQTTPPPTGGAEAPVKQPAADTTPDSPAAAAVPAQNTAAGRQFTSDEVIIRGPRLRQILDVMGSKPSINWNSEDIAAILGLSKSDTAGRHSLRQSLRALAERGALERVTVAGDWHTYYRPLMNWKFV
;
A
#
# COMPACT_ATOMS: atom_id res chain seq x y z
N MET A 1 17.49 -62.58 -52.25
CA MET A 1 18.76 -62.00 -51.74
C MET A 1 18.42 -60.61 -51.23
N ALA A 2 18.48 -60.45 -49.91
CA ALA A 2 18.10 -59.25 -49.19
C ALA A 2 19.37 -58.59 -48.65
N TYR A 3 19.53 -57.29 -48.92
CA TYR A 3 20.36 -56.40 -48.13
C TYR A 3 19.60 -55.09 -47.99
N ASP A 4 18.89 -55.00 -46.87
CA ASP A 4 18.27 -53.77 -46.38
C ASP A 4 19.40 -52.95 -45.75
N SER A 5 19.83 -51.91 -46.47
CA SER A 5 20.91 -51.01 -46.06
C SER A 5 20.28 -49.74 -45.49
N THR A 6 19.84 -49.84 -44.23
CA THR A 6 19.11 -48.76 -43.55
C THR A 6 19.99 -48.16 -42.45
N ALA A 7 20.50 -46.97 -42.79
CA ALA A 7 20.91 -45.86 -41.93
C ALA A 7 22.09 -46.03 -40.95
N PRO A 8 23.21 -45.35 -41.23
CA PRO A 8 24.16 -44.94 -40.20
C PRO A 8 24.21 -43.41 -40.12
N PHE A 9 23.24 -42.70 -39.53
CA PHE A 9 23.38 -41.26 -39.25
C PHE A 9 22.34 -40.78 -38.22
N SER A 10 22.58 -41.04 -36.94
CA SER A 10 21.75 -40.47 -35.84
C SER A 10 22.57 -40.09 -34.60
N LEU A 11 23.85 -39.75 -34.77
CA LEU A 11 24.76 -39.35 -33.68
C LEU A 11 25.13 -37.86 -33.68
N PHE A 12 24.67 -37.07 -34.66
CA PHE A 12 24.98 -35.64 -34.77
C PHE A 12 23.87 -34.71 -34.24
N THR A 13 22.70 -35.24 -33.88
CA THR A 13 21.59 -34.45 -33.32
C THR A 13 21.77 -34.15 -31.84
N GLU A 14 22.39 -35.04 -31.08
CA GLU A 14 22.56 -34.88 -29.62
C GLU A 14 23.46 -33.68 -29.23
N GLY A 15 24.49 -33.38 -30.04
CA GLY A 15 25.37 -32.22 -29.78
C GLY A 15 24.66 -30.87 -29.94
N ASN A 16 23.72 -30.78 -30.89
CA ASN A 16 23.01 -29.53 -31.19
C ASN A 16 21.90 -29.24 -30.16
N GLU A 17 21.25 -30.28 -29.64
CA GLU A 17 20.24 -30.14 -28.58
C GLU A 17 20.86 -29.65 -27.27
N MET A 18 22.03 -30.17 -26.89
CA MET A 18 22.73 -29.73 -25.68
C MET A 18 23.18 -28.26 -25.77
N GLU A 19 23.63 -27.82 -26.95
CA GLU A 19 24.01 -26.43 -27.18
C GLU A 19 22.79 -25.49 -27.11
N ALA A 20 21.65 -25.90 -27.67
CA ALA A 20 20.40 -25.13 -27.58
C ALA A 20 19.93 -24.98 -26.12
N VAL A 21 19.99 -26.06 -25.32
CA VAL A 21 19.65 -26.01 -23.89
C VAL A 21 20.61 -25.08 -23.14
N PHE A 22 21.92 -25.12 -23.44
CA PHE A 22 22.90 -24.24 -22.82
C PHE A 22 22.62 -22.76 -23.14
N GLN A 23 22.31 -22.44 -24.40
CA GLN A 23 21.93 -21.09 -24.81
C GLN A 23 20.65 -20.62 -24.11
N GLN A 24 19.63 -21.49 -23.99
CA GLN A 24 18.40 -21.18 -23.28
C GLN A 24 18.66 -20.92 -21.78
N CYS A 25 19.49 -21.74 -21.13
CA CYS A 25 19.88 -21.52 -19.73
C CYS A 25 20.61 -20.18 -19.55
N ASN A 26 21.51 -19.82 -20.45
CA ASN A 26 22.21 -18.54 -20.40
C ASN A 26 21.26 -17.34 -20.60
N ALA A 27 20.29 -17.46 -21.52
CA ALA A 27 19.27 -16.43 -21.72
C ALA A 27 18.43 -16.23 -20.45
N LEU A 28 17.96 -17.32 -19.84
CA LEU A 28 17.22 -17.27 -18.57
C LEU A 28 18.06 -16.70 -17.43
N LEU A 29 19.34 -17.06 -17.33
CA LEU A 29 20.26 -16.46 -16.35
C LEU A 29 20.39 -14.94 -16.55
N GLY A 30 20.47 -14.49 -17.80
CA GLY A 30 20.45 -13.07 -18.15
C GLY A 30 19.18 -12.38 -17.66
N GLU A 31 18.01 -12.92 -17.98
CA GLU A 31 16.71 -12.39 -17.57
C GLU A 31 16.56 -12.32 -16.04
N TYR A 32 16.90 -13.39 -15.33
CA TYR A 32 16.86 -13.40 -13.86
C TYR A 32 17.86 -12.42 -13.24
N SER A 33 19.03 -12.21 -13.87
CA SER A 33 20.01 -11.23 -13.40
C SER A 33 19.48 -9.80 -13.52
N GLU A 34 18.75 -9.49 -14.59
CA GLU A 34 18.11 -8.20 -14.82
C GLU A 34 16.96 -7.97 -13.84
N ILE A 35 16.09 -8.97 -13.63
CA ILE A 35 15.03 -8.92 -12.62
C ILE A 35 15.63 -8.66 -11.24
N ALA A 36 16.71 -9.35 -10.87
CA ALA A 36 17.39 -9.15 -9.60
C ALA A 36 18.00 -7.74 -9.47
N ALA A 37 18.51 -7.16 -10.56
CA ALA A 37 19.00 -5.79 -10.56
C ALA A 37 17.86 -4.78 -10.36
N ASN A 38 16.74 -4.97 -11.07
CA ASN A 38 15.56 -4.11 -10.95
C ASN A 38 14.94 -4.15 -9.55
N LEU A 39 14.83 -5.33 -8.94
CA LEU A 39 14.35 -5.48 -7.56
C LEU A 39 15.28 -4.77 -6.56
N ARG A 40 16.60 -4.87 -6.73
CA ARG A 40 17.55 -4.13 -5.87
C ARG A 40 17.42 -2.62 -6.03
N ALA A 41 17.25 -2.13 -7.26
CA ALA A 41 17.04 -0.71 -7.52
C ALA A 41 15.75 -0.19 -6.87
N SER A 42 14.64 -0.94 -7.01
CA SER A 42 13.37 -0.60 -6.38
C SER A 42 13.44 -0.62 -4.86
N LEU A 43 14.11 -1.62 -4.27
CA LEU A 43 14.33 -1.68 -2.83
C LEU A 43 15.10 -0.45 -2.34
N LYS A 44 16.20 -0.09 -3.03
CA LYS A 44 16.98 1.10 -2.71
C LYS A 44 16.15 2.38 -2.77
N GLU A 45 15.32 2.54 -3.80
CA GLU A 45 14.40 3.69 -3.89
C GLU A 45 13.44 3.76 -2.71
N THR A 46 12.90 2.61 -2.26
CA THR A 46 12.03 2.60 -1.08
C THR A 46 12.76 2.93 0.21
N GLU A 47 14.02 2.49 0.36
CA GLU A 47 14.87 2.86 1.50
C GLU A 47 15.17 4.36 1.51
N ASP A 48 15.49 4.95 0.36
CA ASP A 48 15.74 6.38 0.21
C ASP A 48 14.49 7.21 0.59
N ARG A 49 13.29 6.79 0.15
CA ARG A 49 12.02 7.44 0.54
C ARG A 49 11.74 7.34 2.04
N ILE A 50 12.06 6.21 2.67
CA ILE A 50 11.91 6.06 4.13
C ILE A 50 12.85 7.01 4.86
N ALA A 51 14.09 7.15 4.39
CA ALA A 51 15.06 8.09 4.96
C ALA A 51 14.55 9.54 4.83
N GLU A 52 14.02 9.93 3.67
CA GLU A 52 13.44 11.26 3.44
C GLU A 52 12.27 11.55 4.40
N ILE A 53 11.30 10.64 4.50
CA ILE A 53 10.16 10.80 5.41
C ILE A 53 10.61 10.89 6.87
N THR A 54 11.64 10.14 7.24
CA THR A 54 12.21 10.18 8.60
C THR A 54 12.82 11.54 8.89
N THR A 55 13.57 12.12 7.95
CA THR A 55 14.12 13.47 8.06
C THR A 55 13.01 14.51 8.24
N VAL A 56 11.97 14.50 7.39
CA VAL A 56 10.84 15.44 7.49
C VAL A 56 10.12 15.32 8.84
N ARG A 57 9.93 14.08 9.31
CA ARG A 57 9.32 13.82 10.62
C ARG A 57 10.16 14.43 11.76
N ASP A 58 11.46 14.24 11.71
CA ASP A 58 12.36 14.72 12.76
C ASP A 58 12.46 16.25 12.75
N GLU A 59 12.46 16.88 11.56
CA GLU A 59 12.35 18.34 11.41
C GLU A 59 11.03 18.89 11.96
N ALA A 60 9.91 18.24 11.66
CA ALA A 60 8.60 18.62 12.19
C ALA A 60 8.55 18.53 13.72
N HIS A 61 9.14 17.47 14.31
CA HIS A 61 9.28 17.37 15.77
C HIS A 61 10.15 18.48 16.36
N ALA A 62 11.26 18.82 15.72
CA ALA A 62 12.11 19.92 16.14
C ALA A 62 11.35 21.27 16.11
N ALA A 63 10.57 21.52 15.05
CA ALA A 63 9.75 22.73 14.93
C ALA A 63 8.66 22.83 16.00
N ILE A 64 7.99 21.71 16.32
CA ILE A 64 6.99 21.64 17.40
C ILE A 64 7.64 21.99 18.74
N ASN A 65 8.81 21.41 19.04
CA ASN A 65 9.53 21.68 20.28
C ASN A 65 10.00 23.14 20.37
N GLN A 66 10.46 23.73 19.26
CA GLN A 66 10.81 25.14 19.20
C GLN A 66 9.59 26.04 19.43
N ALA A 67 8.45 25.76 18.80
CA ALA A 67 7.23 26.53 18.98
C ALA A 67 6.73 26.48 20.43
N ALA A 68 6.84 25.32 21.09
CA ALA A 68 6.52 25.17 22.51
C ALA A 68 7.44 26.03 23.40
N SER A 69 8.74 26.05 23.12
CA SER A 69 9.73 26.88 23.83
C SER A 69 9.46 28.37 23.64
N VAL A 70 9.19 28.83 22.41
CA VAL A 70 8.86 30.24 22.14
C VAL A 70 7.58 30.65 22.86
N ARG A 71 6.57 29.77 22.90
CA ARG A 71 5.34 30.02 23.64
C ARG A 71 5.58 30.18 25.14
N GLU A 72 6.38 29.31 25.74
CA GLU A 72 6.74 29.41 27.15
C GLU A 72 7.50 30.72 27.46
N GLN A 73 8.42 31.12 26.58
CA GLN A 73 9.13 32.41 26.72
C GLN A 73 8.18 33.61 26.57
N ALA A 74 7.24 33.56 25.63
CA ALA A 74 6.24 34.61 25.44
C ALA A 74 5.32 34.75 26.66
N GLU A 75 4.87 33.63 27.24
CA GLU A 75 4.06 33.61 28.47
C GLU A 75 4.84 34.21 29.65
N ARG A 76 6.14 33.89 29.80
CA ARG A 76 7.01 34.51 30.81
C ARG A 76 7.15 36.03 30.63
N LEU A 77 7.22 36.53 29.40
CA LEU A 77 7.33 37.96 29.13
C LEU A 77 6.00 38.70 29.28
N GLN A 78 4.86 38.05 28.98
CA GLN A 78 3.52 38.62 29.19
C GLN A 78 3.18 38.77 30.68
N LEU A 79 3.72 37.91 31.55
CA LEU A 79 3.65 38.09 33.00
C LEU A 79 4.36 39.36 33.51
N PHE A 80 5.24 39.97 32.70
CA PHE A 80 5.93 41.23 33.03
C PHE A 80 5.43 42.46 32.27
N SER A 81 4.39 42.31 31.43
CA SER A 81 3.76 43.46 30.79
C SER A 81 2.67 44.01 31.72
N PRO A 82 2.87 45.16 32.39
CA PRO A 82 1.78 45.80 33.10
C PRO A 82 0.70 46.12 32.07
N THR A 83 -0.47 45.52 32.23
CA THR A 83 -1.66 45.82 31.43
C THR A 83 -1.87 47.34 31.45
N PRO A 84 -1.72 48.06 30.32
CA PRO A 84 -2.06 49.47 30.31
C PRO A 84 -3.58 49.58 30.40
N GLU A 85 -4.05 49.79 31.62
CA GLU A 85 -5.43 50.10 31.94
C GLU A 85 -5.76 51.45 31.27
N GLY A 86 -6.55 51.41 30.19
CA GLY A 86 -7.16 52.62 29.62
C GLY A 86 -6.50 53.20 28.36
N ALA A 87 -6.62 52.51 27.22
CA ALA A 87 -6.54 53.15 25.91
C ALA A 87 -7.75 52.76 25.06
N HIS A 88 -8.84 53.51 25.18
CA HIS A 88 -9.99 53.42 24.28
C HIS A 88 -9.59 53.98 22.90
N LEU A 89 -9.14 53.12 21.98
CA LEU A 89 -8.99 53.47 20.57
C LEU A 89 -10.38 53.51 19.92
N ARG A 90 -10.88 54.74 19.74
CA ARG A 90 -12.08 55.07 18.98
C ARG A 90 -11.85 54.75 17.50
N VAL A 91 -12.44 53.67 17.01
CA VAL A 91 -12.48 53.33 15.58
C VAL A 91 -13.37 54.36 14.87
N VAL A 92 -12.76 55.19 14.02
CA VAL A 92 -13.48 56.09 13.10
C VAL A 92 -13.81 55.29 11.84
N PRO A 93 -15.08 55.11 11.45
CA PRO A 93 -15.43 54.46 10.20
C PRO A 93 -15.05 55.37 9.04
N SER A 94 -14.02 54.99 8.27
CA SER A 94 -13.67 55.66 7.02
C SER A 94 -14.58 55.17 5.89
N GLN A 95 -15.12 56.15 5.17
CA GLN A 95 -16.10 56.02 4.11
C GLN A 95 -15.63 55.15 2.94
N THR A 96 -16.64 54.50 2.37
CA THR A 96 -16.72 53.81 1.08
C THR A 96 -16.02 54.54 -0.06
N THR A 97 -15.16 53.84 -0.82
CA THR A 97 -14.80 54.20 -2.19
C THR A 97 -14.87 52.95 -3.06
N PRO A 98 -15.64 52.93 -4.17
CA PRO A 98 -15.70 51.78 -5.07
C PRO A 98 -14.57 51.83 -6.11
N PRO A 99 -13.94 50.70 -6.48
CA PRO A 99 -13.11 50.65 -7.67
C PRO A 99 -13.91 50.22 -8.93
N PRO A 100 -13.45 50.64 -10.12
CA PRO A 100 -14.16 50.52 -11.38
C PRO A 100 -14.05 49.13 -12.03
N THR A 101 -15.06 48.82 -12.83
CA THR A 101 -15.07 47.83 -13.90
C THR A 101 -13.89 48.03 -14.87
N GLY A 102 -13.13 46.97 -15.12
CA GLY A 102 -12.11 46.95 -16.18
C GLY A 102 -11.55 45.54 -16.34
N GLY A 103 -11.93 44.88 -17.43
CA GLY A 103 -11.50 43.51 -17.75
C GLY A 103 -10.07 43.44 -18.28
N ALA A 104 -9.50 42.24 -18.21
CA ALA A 104 -8.51 41.72 -19.15
C ALA A 104 -8.35 40.22 -18.91
N GLU A 105 -8.85 39.43 -19.86
CA GLU A 105 -8.44 38.05 -20.09
C GLU A 105 -6.92 37.95 -20.25
N ALA A 106 -6.29 36.95 -19.64
CA ALA A 106 -5.15 36.26 -20.25
C ALA A 106 -5.00 34.84 -19.66
N PRO A 107 -4.58 33.86 -20.47
CA PRO A 107 -4.81 32.43 -20.22
C PRO A 107 -3.61 31.78 -19.52
N VAL A 108 -3.87 30.99 -18.48
CA VAL A 108 -2.84 30.14 -17.87
C VAL A 108 -2.71 28.85 -18.68
N LYS A 109 -1.57 28.71 -19.37
CA LYS A 109 -1.15 27.49 -20.06
C LYS A 109 -1.00 26.34 -19.06
N GLN A 110 -1.82 25.32 -19.26
CA GLN A 110 -1.70 23.99 -18.65
C GLN A 110 -0.69 23.17 -19.45
N PRO A 111 0.39 22.62 -18.85
CA PRO A 111 1.20 21.61 -19.52
C PRO A 111 0.42 20.29 -19.52
N ALA A 112 0.29 19.71 -20.70
CA ALA A 112 -0.30 18.41 -20.95
C ALA A 112 0.47 17.31 -20.20
N ALA A 113 -0.24 16.50 -19.42
CA ALA A 113 0.21 15.19 -19.01
C ALA A 113 -0.49 14.19 -19.94
N ASP A 114 0.23 13.73 -20.96
CA ASP A 114 -0.19 12.61 -21.78
C ASP A 114 1.03 11.73 -22.01
N THR A 115 1.11 10.60 -21.29
CA THR A 115 1.52 9.31 -21.83
C THR A 115 1.37 8.23 -20.76
N THR A 116 0.33 7.41 -20.96
CA THR A 116 0.32 6.00 -20.55
C THR A 116 1.61 5.29 -20.96
N PRO A 117 2.04 4.29 -20.17
CA PRO A 117 2.30 3.01 -20.82
C PRO A 117 1.58 1.85 -20.16
N ASP A 118 1.09 1.04 -21.09
CA ASP A 118 0.59 -0.32 -21.02
C ASP A 118 1.25 -1.20 -19.95
N SER A 119 0.43 -2.01 -19.29
CA SER A 119 0.83 -2.95 -18.24
C SER A 119 0.77 -4.37 -18.81
N PRO A 120 1.90 -5.08 -19.00
CA PRO A 120 1.86 -6.51 -19.23
C PRO A 120 1.83 -7.27 -17.90
N ALA A 121 1.05 -8.35 -17.93
CA ALA A 121 0.70 -9.24 -16.83
C ALA A 121 1.92 -9.75 -16.04
N ALA A 122 1.83 -9.65 -14.70
CA ALA A 122 2.78 -10.24 -13.77
C ALA A 122 2.63 -11.77 -13.73
N ALA A 123 3.67 -12.46 -14.17
CA ALA A 123 3.85 -13.89 -13.94
C ALA A 123 4.21 -14.14 -12.47
N ALA A 124 3.51 -15.11 -11.88
CA ALA A 124 3.60 -15.50 -10.48
C ALA A 124 4.97 -16.14 -10.14
N VAL A 125 5.62 -15.62 -9.11
CA VAL A 125 6.73 -16.30 -8.40
C VAL A 125 6.15 -16.91 -7.11
N PRO A 126 6.43 -18.19 -6.80
CA PRO A 126 5.84 -18.87 -5.65
C PRO A 126 6.58 -18.47 -4.36
N ALA A 127 5.89 -17.77 -3.46
CA ALA A 127 6.36 -17.54 -2.10
C ALA A 127 6.14 -18.79 -1.25
N GLN A 128 7.22 -19.53 -1.00
CA GLN A 128 7.32 -20.44 0.14
C GLN A 128 7.25 -19.59 1.41
N ASN A 129 6.21 -19.78 2.23
CA ASN A 129 6.24 -19.37 3.63
C ASN A 129 5.45 -20.36 4.49
N THR A 130 6.19 -21.36 4.94
CA THR A 130 6.23 -21.89 6.31
C THR A 130 5.01 -21.57 7.18
N ALA A 131 4.04 -22.48 7.17
CA ALA A 131 3.01 -22.56 8.19
C ALA A 131 3.64 -22.98 9.53
N ALA A 132 4.12 -22.01 10.31
CA ALA A 132 4.32 -22.21 11.74
C ALA A 132 2.94 -22.34 12.38
N GLY A 133 2.62 -23.56 12.82
CA GLY A 133 1.41 -23.85 13.59
C GLY A 133 1.37 -23.06 14.89
N ARG A 134 0.79 -21.86 14.86
CA ARG A 134 0.28 -21.22 16.07
C ARG A 134 -0.94 -22.03 16.51
N GLN A 135 -0.82 -22.68 17.66
CA GLN A 135 -1.97 -23.23 18.36
C GLN A 135 -2.92 -22.06 18.66
N PHE A 136 -4.03 -21.99 17.92
CA PHE A 136 -5.09 -21.03 18.19
C PHE A 136 -5.82 -21.49 19.45
N THR A 137 -5.38 -21.00 20.61
CA THR A 137 -6.23 -21.02 21.80
C THR A 137 -7.46 -20.18 21.47
N SER A 138 -8.65 -20.68 21.80
CA SER A 138 -9.94 -20.03 21.59
C SER A 138 -10.12 -18.81 22.51
N ASP A 139 -9.13 -17.93 22.53
CA ASP A 139 -9.19 -16.69 23.29
C ASP A 139 -10.16 -15.74 22.59
N GLU A 140 -11.10 -15.24 23.38
CA GLU A 140 -12.13 -14.33 22.93
C GLU A 140 -11.50 -12.98 22.52
N VAL A 141 -11.61 -12.62 21.25
CA VAL A 141 -10.99 -11.42 20.67
C VAL A 141 -11.92 -10.21 20.85
N ILE A 142 -11.42 -9.16 21.51
CA ILE A 142 -12.15 -7.90 21.64
C ILE A 142 -11.95 -7.02 20.40
N ILE A 143 -13.04 -6.72 19.70
CA ILE A 143 -13.03 -5.88 18.51
C ILE A 143 -13.50 -4.48 18.88
N ARG A 144 -12.61 -3.51 18.66
CA ARG A 144 -12.89 -2.08 18.85
C ARG A 144 -12.94 -1.39 17.49
N GLY A 145 -13.98 -0.60 17.28
CA GLY A 145 -14.11 0.27 16.11
C GLY A 145 -15.22 -0.16 15.14
N PRO A 146 -15.96 0.81 14.59
CA PRO A 146 -17.15 0.53 13.77
C PRO A 146 -16.81 -0.16 12.45
N ARG A 147 -15.65 0.12 11.87
CA ARG A 147 -15.23 -0.46 10.60
C ARG A 147 -14.93 -1.96 10.69
N LEU A 148 -14.22 -2.38 11.74
CA LEU A 148 -13.91 -3.79 11.98
C LEU A 148 -15.18 -4.58 12.29
N ARG A 149 -16.11 -3.98 13.06
CA ARG A 149 -17.45 -4.54 13.29
C ARG A 149 -18.17 -4.77 11.97
N GLN A 150 -18.23 -3.76 11.10
CA GLN A 150 -18.90 -3.88 9.80
C GLN A 150 -18.33 -5.01 8.93
N ILE A 151 -17.00 -5.18 8.89
CA ILE A 151 -16.35 -6.27 8.15
C ILE A 151 -16.74 -7.64 8.74
N LEU A 152 -16.68 -7.77 10.07
CA LEU A 152 -17.03 -9.01 10.76
C LEU A 152 -18.52 -9.33 10.69
N ASP A 153 -19.40 -8.33 10.63
CA ASP A 153 -20.84 -8.53 10.42
C ASP A 153 -21.11 -9.11 9.03
N VAL A 154 -20.43 -8.58 7.99
CA VAL A 154 -20.53 -9.11 6.62
C VAL A 154 -20.06 -10.55 6.56
N MET A 155 -18.87 -10.86 7.10
CA MET A 155 -18.34 -12.23 7.14
C MET A 155 -19.18 -13.15 8.05
N GLY A 156 -19.73 -12.58 9.12
CA GLY A 156 -20.62 -13.18 10.11
C GLY A 156 -21.90 -13.75 9.50
N SER A 157 -22.42 -13.08 8.48
CA SER A 157 -23.63 -13.51 7.79
C SER A 157 -23.50 -14.88 7.10
N LYS A 158 -22.29 -15.26 6.67
CA LYS A 158 -22.02 -16.53 5.98
C LYS A 158 -20.66 -17.12 6.44
N PRO A 159 -20.62 -17.81 7.59
CA PRO A 159 -19.38 -18.33 8.17
C PRO A 159 -18.73 -19.46 7.36
N SER A 160 -19.52 -20.19 6.57
CA SER A 160 -19.05 -21.34 5.79
C SER A 160 -18.30 -20.96 4.52
N ILE A 161 -18.34 -19.68 4.13
CA ILE A 161 -17.71 -19.19 2.90
C ILE A 161 -16.29 -18.72 3.22
N ASN A 162 -15.34 -19.12 2.36
CA ASN A 162 -14.00 -18.54 2.36
C ASN A 162 -14.08 -17.19 1.64
N TRP A 163 -13.87 -16.10 2.35
CA TRP A 163 -14.04 -14.75 1.82
C TRP A 163 -12.75 -14.24 1.19
N ASN A 164 -12.80 -13.79 -0.06
CA ASN A 164 -11.70 -13.03 -0.64
C ASN A 164 -11.87 -11.52 -0.29
N SER A 165 -10.81 -10.74 -0.42
CA SER A 165 -10.89 -9.30 -0.12
C SER A 165 -11.76 -8.49 -1.09
N GLU A 166 -11.97 -9.00 -2.31
CA GLU A 166 -12.75 -8.33 -3.35
C GLU A 166 -14.26 -8.46 -3.12
N ASP A 167 -14.73 -9.62 -2.66
CA ASP A 167 -16.11 -9.93 -2.32
C ASP A 167 -16.56 -9.06 -1.15
N ILE A 168 -15.72 -8.98 -0.12
CA ILE A 168 -15.96 -8.11 1.04
C ILE A 168 -16.00 -6.65 0.59
N ALA A 169 -15.07 -6.22 -0.28
CA ALA A 169 -15.07 -4.87 -0.83
C ALA A 169 -16.36 -4.56 -1.58
N ALA A 170 -16.85 -5.49 -2.42
CA ALA A 170 -18.08 -5.34 -3.17
C ALA A 170 -19.31 -5.19 -2.26
N ILE A 171 -19.43 -6.02 -1.22
CA ILE A 171 -20.54 -5.94 -0.26
C ILE A 171 -20.49 -4.63 0.55
N LEU A 172 -19.30 -4.17 0.88
CA LEU A 172 -19.10 -2.89 1.58
C LEU A 172 -19.27 -1.66 0.67
N GLY A 173 -19.60 -1.84 -0.61
CA GLY A 173 -19.78 -0.74 -1.57
C GLY A 173 -18.48 -0.05 -1.99
N LEU A 174 -17.33 -0.69 -1.80
CA LEU A 174 -16.04 -0.15 -2.24
C LEU A 174 -15.85 -0.42 -3.74
N SER A 175 -15.86 0.66 -4.52
CA SER A 175 -15.60 0.61 -5.96
C SER A 175 -14.19 0.09 -6.27
N LYS A 176 -13.97 -0.47 -7.47
CA LYS A 176 -12.64 -0.89 -7.92
C LYS A 176 -11.65 0.27 -8.01
N SER A 177 -12.14 1.48 -8.28
CA SER A 177 -11.37 2.72 -8.32
C SER A 177 -10.96 3.24 -6.93
N ASP A 178 -11.62 2.81 -5.85
CA ASP A 178 -11.27 3.22 -4.48
C ASP A 178 -10.08 2.38 -3.96
N THR A 179 -8.90 2.70 -4.46
CA THR A 179 -7.65 2.01 -4.13
C THR A 179 -7.30 2.16 -2.64
N ALA A 180 -7.54 3.34 -2.06
CA ALA A 180 -7.28 3.64 -0.66
C ALA A 180 -8.20 2.84 0.28
N GLY A 181 -9.51 2.83 0.01
CA GLY A 181 -10.48 2.06 0.78
C GLY A 181 -10.22 0.55 0.70
N ARG A 182 -9.89 0.04 -0.48
CA ARG A 182 -9.50 -1.37 -0.69
C ARG A 182 -8.19 -1.73 0.01
N HIS A 183 -7.20 -0.83 0.01
CA HIS A 183 -5.96 -1.03 0.76
C HIS A 183 -6.21 -1.08 2.28
N SER A 184 -7.00 -0.14 2.80
CA SER A 184 -7.42 -0.11 4.20
C SER A 184 -8.18 -1.38 4.61
N LEU A 185 -9.06 -1.89 3.74
CA LEU A 185 -9.76 -3.16 3.96
C LEU A 185 -8.77 -4.34 4.08
N ARG A 186 -7.82 -4.47 3.15
CA ARG A 186 -6.81 -5.54 3.20
C ARG A 186 -5.98 -5.48 4.48
N GLN A 187 -5.61 -4.29 4.93
CA GLN A 187 -4.92 -4.14 6.21
C GLN A 187 -5.79 -4.53 7.40
N SER A 188 -7.07 -4.14 7.38
CA SER A 188 -8.03 -4.51 8.43
C SER A 188 -8.20 -6.04 8.52
N LEU A 189 -8.30 -6.74 7.39
CA LEU A 189 -8.39 -8.20 7.33
C LEU A 189 -7.12 -8.87 7.86
N ARG A 190 -5.94 -8.34 7.50
CA ARG A 190 -4.66 -8.82 8.03
C ARG A 190 -4.59 -8.67 9.55
N ALA A 191 -4.92 -7.48 10.07
CA ALA A 191 -4.93 -7.22 11.51
C ALA A 191 -5.94 -8.12 12.26
N LEU A 192 -7.11 -8.39 11.67
CA LEU A 192 -8.08 -9.32 12.26
C LEU A 192 -7.56 -10.77 12.28
N ALA A 193 -6.86 -11.20 11.23
CA ALA A 193 -6.24 -12.52 11.19
C ALA A 193 -5.09 -12.66 12.21
N GLU A 194 -4.25 -11.63 12.33
CA GLU A 194 -3.17 -11.58 13.32
C GLU A 194 -3.68 -11.62 14.76
N ARG A 195 -4.86 -11.03 15.01
CA ARG A 195 -5.57 -11.08 16.29
C ARG A 195 -6.29 -12.41 16.55
N GLY A 196 -6.32 -13.31 15.57
CA GLY A 196 -7.02 -14.59 15.69
C GLY A 196 -8.55 -14.51 15.57
N ALA A 197 -9.10 -13.41 15.05
CA ALA A 197 -10.54 -13.33 14.73
C ALA A 197 -10.86 -14.00 13.39
N LEU A 198 -9.89 -14.04 12.48
CA LEU A 198 -9.98 -14.67 11.17
C LEU A 198 -8.85 -15.69 10.98
N GLU A 199 -9.15 -16.77 10.28
CA GLU A 199 -8.16 -17.70 9.77
C GLU A 199 -7.82 -17.32 8.32
N ARG A 200 -6.52 -17.23 8.01
CA ARG A 200 -6.06 -17.01 6.63
C ARG A 200 -5.97 -18.35 5.92
N VAL A 201 -6.76 -18.53 4.86
CA VAL A 201 -6.81 -19.76 4.07
C VAL A 201 -6.10 -19.50 2.73
N THR A 202 -5.04 -20.25 2.46
CA THR A 202 -4.36 -20.26 1.16
C THR A 202 -4.78 -21.50 0.40
N VAL A 203 -5.37 -21.32 -0.78
CA VAL A 203 -5.81 -22.41 -1.64
C VAL A 203 -4.68 -22.75 -2.61
N ALA A 204 -4.33 -24.03 -2.72
CA ALA A 204 -3.29 -24.46 -3.63
C ALA A 204 -3.66 -24.15 -5.09
N GLY A 205 -2.77 -23.48 -5.81
CA GLY A 205 -3.00 -23.07 -7.20
C GLY A 205 -3.75 -21.74 -7.35
N ASP A 206 -4.16 -21.09 -6.26
CA ASP A 206 -4.73 -19.75 -6.29
C ASP A 206 -3.76 -18.74 -5.64
N TRP A 207 -3.62 -17.59 -6.29
CA TRP A 207 -2.82 -16.47 -5.80
C TRP A 207 -3.61 -15.57 -4.84
N HIS A 208 -4.92 -15.73 -4.77
CA HIS A 208 -5.76 -14.99 -3.84
C HIS A 208 -5.61 -15.49 -2.40
N THR A 209 -5.63 -14.55 -1.47
CA THR A 209 -5.74 -14.85 -0.05
C THR A 209 -7.21 -14.86 0.36
N TYR A 210 -7.64 -15.95 0.98
CA TYR A 210 -8.97 -16.07 1.55
C TYR A 210 -8.93 -15.94 3.08
N TYR A 211 -10.05 -15.53 3.65
CA TYR A 211 -10.24 -15.37 5.08
C TYR A 211 -11.49 -16.12 5.52
N ARG A 212 -11.37 -16.90 6.59
CA ARG A 212 -12.49 -17.61 7.21
C ARG A 212 -12.73 -17.04 8.61
N PRO A 213 -13.98 -16.69 8.96
CA PRO A 213 -14.29 -16.20 10.29
C PRO A 213 -14.22 -17.32 11.34
N LEU A 214 -13.60 -17.06 12.49
CA LEU A 214 -13.53 -18.01 13.62
C LEU A 214 -14.63 -17.84 14.68
N MET A 215 -15.45 -16.77 14.59
CA MET A 215 -16.57 -16.43 15.50
C MET A 215 -16.20 -16.34 16.98
N ASN A 216 -14.91 -16.19 17.30
CA ASN A 216 -14.39 -16.07 18.67
C ASN A 216 -14.24 -14.62 19.11
N TRP A 217 -15.12 -13.70 18.68
CA TRP A 217 -14.98 -12.28 18.98
C TRP A 217 -16.19 -11.66 19.65
N LYS A 218 -15.95 -10.59 20.41
CA LYS A 218 -16.98 -9.70 20.96
C LYS A 218 -16.72 -8.26 20.57
N PHE A 219 -17.80 -7.50 20.41
CA PHE A 219 -17.72 -6.07 20.18
C PHE A 219 -17.77 -5.30 21.50
N VAL A 220 -16.90 -4.30 21.64
CA VAL A 220 -16.88 -3.35 22.76
C VAL A 220 -17.23 -1.95 22.26
#